data_AF-A0A2I1HDE0-F1
#
_entry.id   AF-A0A2I1HDE0-F1
#
_cell.length_a   1.000
_cell.length_b   1.000
_cell.length_c   1.000
_cell.angle_alpha   90.00
_cell.angle_beta   90.00
_cell.angle_gamma   90.00
#
_symmetry.space_group_name_H-M   'P 1'
#
loop_
_entity.id
_entity.type
_entity.pdbx_description
1 polymer ?
#
loop_
_entity_poly.entity_id
_entity_poly.type
_entity_poly.pdbx_seq_one_letter_code
_entity_poly.pdbx_strand_id
1 'polypeptide(L)'
;MSDIYEELEEIKNRHEIEKHNELREEYQVDPSCLKCYSTDEMEIGDWFKRFWKIFQKVIGEAKNYNRNTYAKLLEYIILTRKDGEESYPSSKKKRDREFERKRKEEEKLLDIVVRSIRYRNEPDYRKAGIISVIKVICEHYMFNEDDELILDDQTEENLLGNRELLTYGYIIKDDELDIRFEKFEQWSDEIESVTIKNKGYGTMRHFKEILHLGENIAEEGNREKVKKFQKSITYRWLEMLGETEIFSHLTKPK
;
A
#
# COMPACT_ATOMS: atom_id res chain seq x y z
N MET A 1 13.87 -9.70 -3.08
CA MET A 1 14.25 -8.99 -4.33
C MET A 1 13.44 -7.72 -4.42
N SER A 2 14.14 -6.60 -4.48
CA SER A 2 13.60 -5.27 -4.62
C SER A 2 13.33 -4.95 -6.08
N ASP A 3 12.18 -4.37 -6.38
CA ASP A 3 11.78 -3.94 -7.72
C ASP A 3 12.17 -2.48 -8.04
N ILE A 4 12.92 -1.82 -7.15
CA ILE A 4 13.33 -0.41 -7.31
C ILE A 4 14.84 -0.18 -7.17
N TYR A 5 15.59 -1.15 -6.64
CA TYR A 5 16.97 -0.89 -6.20
C TYR A 5 17.93 -0.58 -7.36
N GLU A 6 17.88 -1.37 -8.45
CA GLU A 6 18.75 -1.15 -9.61
C GLU A 6 18.52 0.22 -10.25
N GLU A 7 17.25 0.61 -10.44
CA GLU A 7 16.86 1.93 -10.95
C GLU A 7 17.43 3.06 -10.07
N LEU A 8 17.29 2.93 -8.75
CA LEU A 8 17.80 3.93 -7.80
C LEU A 8 19.32 4.03 -7.83
N GLU A 9 20.03 2.90 -7.96
CA GLU A 9 21.49 2.87 -8.02
C GLU A 9 22.02 3.54 -9.29
N GLU A 10 21.36 3.34 -10.43
CA GLU A 10 21.68 4.03 -11.68
C GLU A 10 21.44 5.54 -11.60
N ILE A 11 20.28 5.95 -11.05
CA ILE A 11 19.95 7.36 -10.84
C ILE A 11 21.00 8.03 -9.94
N LYS A 12 21.37 7.37 -8.85
CA LYS A 12 22.39 7.83 -7.90
C LYS A 12 23.75 8.04 -8.56
N ASN A 13 24.20 7.06 -9.33
CA ASN A 13 25.51 7.11 -9.98
C ASN A 13 25.58 8.24 -11.02
N ARG A 14 24.53 8.40 -11.84
CA ARG A 14 24.44 9.52 -12.79
C ARG A 14 24.41 10.87 -12.08
N HIS A 15 23.59 11.01 -11.03
CA HIS A 15 23.51 12.25 -10.27
C HIS A 15 24.85 12.66 -9.66
N GLU A 16 25.59 11.71 -9.07
CA GLU A 16 26.88 12.00 -8.47
C GLU A 16 27.90 12.50 -9.51
N ILE A 17 27.93 11.86 -10.69
CA ILE A 17 28.84 12.27 -11.77
C ILE A 17 28.42 13.64 -12.33
N GLU A 18 27.18 13.76 -12.79
CA GLU A 18 26.72 14.93 -13.53
C GLU A 18 26.65 16.18 -12.65
N LYS A 19 26.08 16.05 -11.44
CA LYS A 19 25.87 17.20 -10.55
C LYS A 19 27.09 17.53 -9.71
N HIS A 20 27.74 16.53 -9.12
CA HIS A 20 28.76 16.78 -8.09
C HIS A 20 30.18 16.74 -8.62
N ASN A 21 30.48 15.90 -9.62
CA ASN A 21 31.82 15.80 -10.20
C ASN A 21 32.01 16.73 -11.39
N GLU A 22 31.05 16.74 -12.33
CA GLU A 22 31.13 17.50 -13.57
C GLU A 22 30.45 18.87 -13.51
N LEU A 23 29.64 19.13 -12.46
CA LEU A 23 28.94 20.40 -12.23
C LEU A 23 28.08 20.84 -13.43
N ARG A 24 27.42 19.89 -14.10
CA ARG A 24 26.52 20.18 -15.23
C ARG A 24 25.33 21.01 -14.78
N GLU A 25 24.87 21.90 -15.66
CA GLU A 25 23.63 22.68 -15.42
C GLU A 25 22.38 21.79 -15.48
N GLU A 26 22.35 20.85 -16.42
CA GLU A 26 21.31 19.83 -16.55
C GLU A 26 21.85 18.46 -16.11
N TYR A 27 21.13 17.80 -15.19
CA TYR A 27 21.55 16.53 -14.60
C TYR A 27 20.35 15.69 -14.16
N GLN A 28 20.55 14.38 -14.10
CA GLN A 28 19.61 13.45 -13.49
C GLN A 28 19.47 13.74 -11.99
N VAL A 29 18.26 13.96 -11.49
CA VAL A 29 18.00 14.21 -10.06
C VAL A 29 17.93 12.89 -9.28
N ASP A 30 18.71 12.78 -8.21
CA ASP A 30 18.63 11.72 -7.19
C ASP A 30 17.93 12.25 -5.93
N PRO A 31 16.69 11.83 -5.62
CA PRO A 31 15.97 12.27 -4.44
C PRO A 31 16.60 11.80 -3.12
N SER A 32 17.53 10.84 -3.15
CA SER A 32 18.24 10.30 -1.99
C SER A 32 19.58 11.00 -1.69
N CYS A 33 19.99 11.97 -2.51
CA CYS A 33 21.30 12.60 -2.37
C CYS A 33 21.45 13.39 -1.06
N LEU A 34 22.36 12.94 -0.19
CA LEU A 34 22.61 13.55 1.13
C LEU A 34 23.27 14.93 1.02
N LYS A 35 24.04 15.19 -0.04
CA LYS A 35 24.65 16.52 -0.30
C LYS A 35 23.59 17.55 -0.69
N CYS A 36 22.64 17.14 -1.53
CA CYS A 36 21.57 18.02 -2.02
C CYS A 36 20.48 18.26 -0.97
N TYR A 37 20.23 17.27 -0.12
CA TYR A 37 19.11 17.26 0.82
C TYR A 37 19.60 17.01 2.25
N SER A 38 20.65 17.73 2.67
CA SER A 38 21.24 17.57 4.01
C SER A 38 20.22 17.83 5.13
N THR A 39 20.41 17.10 6.24
CA THR A 39 19.66 17.24 7.48
C THR A 39 20.45 18.01 8.56
N ASP A 40 21.68 18.46 8.27
CA ASP A 40 22.58 19.02 9.28
C ASP A 40 22.04 20.31 9.93
N GLU A 41 21.27 21.09 9.17
CA GLU A 41 20.63 22.33 9.64
C GLU A 41 19.17 22.14 10.07
N MET A 42 18.69 20.89 10.12
CA MET A 42 17.29 20.58 10.43
C MET A 42 17.11 20.08 11.86
N GLU A 43 16.10 20.60 12.54
CA GLU A 43 15.61 19.99 13.77
C GLU A 43 14.78 18.74 13.44
N ILE A 44 15.33 17.58 13.77
CA ILE A 44 14.65 16.30 13.58
C ILE A 44 13.84 15.96 14.84
N GLY A 45 12.52 15.94 14.70
CA GLY A 45 11.59 15.61 15.79
C GLY A 45 11.79 14.19 16.35
N ASP A 46 11.47 13.99 17.64
CA ASP A 46 11.60 12.69 18.32
C ASP A 46 10.80 11.59 17.63
N TRP A 47 9.60 11.93 17.13
CA TRP A 47 8.73 11.04 16.37
C TRP A 47 9.47 10.37 15.20
N PHE A 48 10.30 11.13 14.48
CA PHE A 48 11.00 10.63 13.31
C PHE A 48 12.17 9.74 13.70
N LYS A 49 12.89 10.08 14.77
CA LYS A 49 13.99 9.25 15.29
C LYS A 49 13.48 7.87 15.70
N ARG A 50 12.32 7.81 16.36
CA ARG A 50 11.68 6.55 16.75
C ARG A 50 11.17 5.77 15.54
N PHE A 51 10.46 6.44 14.62
CA PHE A 51 10.06 5.84 13.34
C PHE A 51 11.26 5.20 12.64
N TRP A 52 12.35 5.96 12.49
CA TRP A 52 13.55 5.53 11.78
C TRP A 52 14.23 4.33 12.45
N LYS A 53 14.29 4.32 13.79
CA LYS A 53 14.82 3.18 14.56
C LYS A 53 14.06 1.89 14.23
N ILE A 54 12.73 1.91 14.25
CA ILE A 54 11.91 0.72 13.95
C ILE A 54 12.02 0.35 12.46
N PHE A 55 11.89 1.35 11.59
CA PHE A 55 11.97 1.15 10.16
C PHE A 55 13.30 0.49 9.74
N GLN A 56 14.44 0.95 10.27
CA GLN A 56 15.75 0.34 10.02
C GLN A 56 15.88 -1.09 10.55
N LYS A 57 15.15 -1.46 11.60
CA LYS A 57 15.16 -2.83 12.12
C LYS A 57 14.37 -3.79 11.23
N VAL A 58 13.25 -3.33 10.66
CA VAL A 58 12.43 -4.11 9.74
C VAL A 58 13.06 -4.14 8.34
N ILE A 59 13.56 -2.99 7.87
CA ILE A 59 14.26 -2.80 6.60
C ILE A 59 15.75 -2.58 6.88
N GLY A 60 16.46 -3.68 7.14
CA GLY A 60 17.87 -3.67 7.56
C GLY A 60 18.82 -2.92 6.61
N GLU A 61 18.46 -2.84 5.34
CA GLU A 61 19.25 -2.19 4.30
C GLU A 61 19.09 -0.67 4.30
N ALA A 62 18.08 -0.12 4.96
CA ALA A 62 17.89 1.32 5.07
C ALA A 62 19.06 1.96 5.84
N LYS A 63 19.91 2.71 5.14
CA LYS A 63 21.14 3.29 5.69
C LYS A 63 20.90 4.65 6.31
N ASN A 64 20.46 5.58 5.48
CA ASN A 64 20.35 6.99 5.81
C ASN A 64 19.04 7.54 5.24
N TYR A 65 18.52 8.56 5.90
CA TYR A 65 17.45 9.42 5.41
C TYR A 65 18.01 10.80 5.07
N ASN A 66 17.21 11.61 4.40
CA ASN A 66 17.56 12.98 4.08
C ASN A 66 16.36 13.92 4.32
N ARG A 67 16.51 15.20 3.98
CA ARG A 67 15.45 16.20 4.15
C ARG A 67 14.14 15.81 3.44
N ASN A 68 14.22 15.20 2.26
CA ASN A 68 13.02 14.76 1.52
C ASN A 68 12.31 13.65 2.27
N THR A 69 13.04 12.66 2.79
CA THR A 69 12.47 11.55 3.57
C THR A 69 11.69 12.09 4.77
N TYR A 70 12.30 12.99 5.55
CA TYR A 70 11.67 13.59 6.73
C TYR A 70 10.42 14.40 6.34
N ALA A 71 10.57 15.34 5.40
CA ALA A 71 9.51 16.26 5.04
C ALA A 71 8.31 15.54 4.42
N LYS A 72 8.55 14.59 3.50
CA LYS A 72 7.46 13.87 2.84
C LYS A 72 6.78 12.86 3.74
N LEU A 73 7.50 12.27 4.69
CA LEU A 73 6.88 11.44 5.71
C LEU A 73 5.99 12.28 6.65
N LEU A 74 6.44 13.48 7.02
CA LEU A 74 5.63 14.40 7.82
C LEU A 74 4.37 14.85 7.07
N GLU A 75 4.48 15.22 5.79
CA GLU A 75 3.34 15.53 4.93
C GLU A 75 2.35 14.36 4.84
N TYR A 76 2.86 13.13 4.71
CA TYR A 76 2.02 11.93 4.70
C TYR A 76 1.30 11.71 6.04
N ILE A 77 1.98 11.91 7.17
CA ILE A 77 1.37 11.80 8.50
C ILE A 77 0.26 12.85 8.65
N ILE A 78 0.52 14.10 8.28
CA ILE A 78 -0.48 15.18 8.34
C ILE A 78 -1.70 14.86 7.46
N LEU A 79 -1.46 14.36 6.24
CA LEU A 79 -2.53 13.98 5.31
C LEU A 79 -3.42 12.85 5.85
N THR A 80 -2.80 11.87 6.52
CA THR A 80 -3.49 10.65 6.98
C THR A 80 -4.16 10.83 8.34
N ARG A 81 -3.71 11.78 9.15
CA ARG A 81 -4.40 12.15 10.39
C ARG A 81 -5.76 12.79 10.09
N LYS A 82 -6.74 12.46 10.94
CA LYS A 82 -8.08 13.01 10.88
C LYS A 82 -8.12 14.31 11.67
N ASP A 83 -7.97 15.45 11.02
CA ASP A 83 -8.47 16.68 11.61
C ASP A 83 -10.00 16.55 11.71
N GLY A 84 -10.55 16.68 12.93
CA GLY A 84 -11.94 16.41 13.29
C GLY A 84 -13.03 17.21 12.57
N GLU A 85 -12.70 17.93 11.49
CA GLU A 85 -13.64 18.63 10.62
C GLU A 85 -13.68 18.00 9.22
N GLU A 86 -13.93 16.70 9.14
CA GLU A 86 -14.32 16.11 7.86
C GLU A 86 -15.75 16.59 7.54
N SER A 87 -15.85 17.68 6.75
CA SER A 87 -17.11 18.14 6.17
C SER A 87 -17.69 17.03 5.31
N TYR A 88 -18.54 16.19 5.90
CA TYR A 88 -19.05 14.99 5.25
C TYR A 88 -19.77 15.34 3.94
N PRO A 89 -19.19 15.05 2.76
CA PRO A 89 -19.78 15.48 1.51
C PRO A 89 -21.11 14.77 1.28
N SER A 90 -22.16 15.54 0.98
CA SER A 90 -23.54 15.02 0.89
C SER A 90 -23.77 14.02 -0.23
N SER A 91 -22.93 13.96 -1.27
CA SER A 91 -23.09 13.02 -2.40
C SER A 91 -21.97 11.97 -2.48
N LYS A 92 -22.35 10.71 -2.74
CA LYS A 92 -21.42 9.57 -2.90
C LYS A 92 -20.32 9.87 -3.92
N LYS A 93 -20.70 10.41 -5.08
CA LYS A 93 -19.77 10.79 -6.15
C LYS A 93 -18.70 11.81 -5.72
N LYS A 94 -19.03 12.74 -4.81
CA LYS A 94 -18.04 13.70 -4.29
C LYS A 94 -17.08 13.02 -3.31
N ARG A 95 -17.60 12.16 -2.43
CA ARG A 95 -16.79 11.35 -1.51
C ARG A 95 -15.79 10.47 -2.24
N ASP A 96 -16.25 9.72 -3.24
CA ASP A 96 -15.40 8.80 -3.99
C ASP A 96 -14.24 9.53 -4.70
N ARG A 97 -14.51 10.73 -5.25
CA ARG A 97 -13.48 11.56 -5.90
C ARG A 97 -12.46 12.14 -4.92
N GLU A 98 -12.92 12.58 -3.76
CA GLU A 98 -12.07 13.14 -2.72
C GLU A 98 -11.17 12.07 -2.12
N PHE A 99 -11.74 10.91 -1.85
CA PHE A 99 -11.02 9.74 -1.40
C PHE A 99 -9.97 9.25 -2.41
N GLU A 100 -10.33 9.15 -3.70
CA GLU A 100 -9.40 8.75 -4.74
C GLU A 100 -8.27 9.79 -4.91
N ARG A 101 -8.55 11.08 -4.72
CA ARG A 101 -7.54 12.14 -4.74
C ARG A 101 -6.57 11.99 -3.57
N LYS A 102 -7.11 11.79 -2.35
CA LYS A 102 -6.32 11.57 -1.14
C LYS A 102 -5.41 10.36 -1.28
N ARG A 103 -5.93 9.22 -1.77
CA ARG A 103 -5.13 8.01 -2.01
C ARG A 103 -3.98 8.26 -2.99
N LYS A 104 -4.24 8.93 -4.11
CA LYS A 104 -3.19 9.27 -5.09
C LYS A 104 -2.12 10.17 -4.49
N GLU A 105 -2.49 11.03 -3.56
CA GLU A 105 -1.56 11.90 -2.85
C GLU A 105 -0.73 11.12 -1.81
N GLU A 106 -1.36 10.24 -1.03
CA GLU A 106 -0.68 9.30 -0.15
C GLU A 106 0.36 8.44 -0.91
N GLU A 107 -0.04 7.85 -2.03
CA GLU A 107 0.82 7.02 -2.87
C GLU A 107 2.03 7.82 -3.40
N LYS A 108 1.81 9.06 -3.83
CA LYS A 108 2.90 9.95 -4.28
C LYS A 108 3.87 10.30 -3.16
N LEU A 109 3.36 10.63 -1.98
CA LEU A 109 4.20 10.96 -0.83
C LEU A 109 5.05 9.76 -0.42
N LEU A 110 4.43 8.59 -0.30
CA LEU A 110 5.12 7.34 0.06
C LEU A 110 6.13 6.89 -0.99
N ASP A 111 5.85 7.09 -2.28
CA ASP A 111 6.82 6.87 -3.36
C ASP A 111 8.07 7.74 -3.15
N ILE A 112 7.90 9.04 -2.90
CA ILE A 112 9.03 9.95 -2.68
C ILE A 112 9.79 9.56 -1.42
N VAL A 113 9.10 9.22 -0.33
CA VAL A 113 9.74 8.76 0.91
C VAL A 113 10.65 7.56 0.61
N VAL A 114 10.11 6.51 -0.02
CA VAL A 114 10.89 5.30 -0.34
C VAL A 114 12.07 5.60 -1.26
N ARG A 115 11.88 6.38 -2.33
CA ARG A 115 12.95 6.74 -3.27
C ARG A 115 14.02 7.66 -2.66
N SER A 116 13.68 8.40 -1.62
CA SER A 116 14.62 9.31 -0.93
C SER A 116 15.50 8.62 0.12
N ILE A 117 15.19 7.37 0.48
CA ILE A 117 16.00 6.60 1.43
C ILE A 117 17.27 6.09 0.74
N ARG A 118 18.41 6.24 1.42
CA ARG A 118 19.67 5.62 0.99
C ARG A 118 19.71 4.20 1.51
N TYR A 119 19.76 3.23 0.62
CA TYR A 119 19.96 1.82 0.96
C TYR A 119 21.44 1.44 0.91
N ARG A 120 21.86 0.51 1.78
CA ARG A 120 23.22 -0.05 1.78
C ARG A 120 23.42 -1.00 0.62
N ASN A 121 22.46 -1.91 0.45
CA ASN A 121 22.37 -2.97 -0.54
C ASN A 121 20.90 -3.11 -1.00
N GLU A 122 20.63 -4.05 -1.90
CA GLU A 122 19.27 -4.38 -2.31
C GLU A 122 18.41 -4.81 -1.10
N PRO A 123 17.28 -4.14 -0.82
CA PRO A 123 16.41 -4.53 0.29
C PRO A 123 15.70 -5.86 0.01
N ASP A 124 15.46 -6.62 1.08
CA ASP A 124 14.73 -7.90 0.99
C ASP A 124 13.30 -7.72 0.46
N TYR A 125 12.72 -6.55 0.73
CA TYR A 125 11.36 -6.17 0.37
C TYR A 125 11.29 -5.41 -0.95
N ARG A 126 10.24 -5.70 -1.72
CA ARG A 126 9.79 -4.84 -2.82
C ARG A 126 9.31 -3.49 -2.29
N LYS A 127 9.23 -2.49 -3.16
CA LYS A 127 8.71 -1.15 -2.85
C LYS A 127 7.35 -1.21 -2.14
N ALA A 128 6.42 -2.04 -2.62
CA ALA A 128 5.12 -2.20 -1.99
C ALA A 128 5.23 -2.68 -0.53
N GLY A 129 6.15 -3.61 -0.24
CA GLY A 129 6.45 -4.07 1.11
C GLY A 129 6.99 -2.98 2.00
N ILE A 130 7.97 -2.22 1.50
CA ILE A 130 8.55 -1.07 2.21
C ILE A 130 7.46 -0.04 2.51
N ILE A 131 6.59 0.27 1.55
CA ILE A 131 5.44 1.17 1.73
C ILE A 131 4.50 0.64 2.81
N SER A 132 4.12 -0.65 2.77
CA SER A 132 3.27 -1.26 3.80
C SER A 132 3.88 -1.11 5.20
N VAL A 133 5.19 -1.31 5.35
CA VAL A 133 5.89 -1.12 6.64
C VAL A 133 5.78 0.34 7.11
N ILE A 134 6.04 1.32 6.23
CA ILE A 134 5.90 2.75 6.55
C ILE A 134 4.48 3.05 7.03
N LYS A 135 3.47 2.64 6.25
CA LYS A 135 2.06 2.84 6.57
C LYS A 135 1.68 2.26 7.93
N VAL A 136 2.16 1.06 8.24
CA VAL A 136 1.84 0.38 9.50
C VAL A 136 2.49 1.10 10.68
N ILE A 137 3.77 1.48 10.59
CA ILE A 137 4.45 2.24 11.65
C ILE A 137 3.69 3.56 11.90
N CYS A 138 3.40 4.32 10.84
CA CYS A 138 2.79 5.64 10.96
C CYS A 138 1.37 5.64 11.50
N GLU A 139 0.52 4.70 11.07
CA GLU A 139 -0.90 4.73 11.41
C GLU A 139 -1.26 3.94 12.68
N HIS A 140 -0.47 2.93 13.07
CA HIS A 140 -0.83 2.06 14.19
C HIS A 140 0.04 2.21 15.43
N TYR A 141 1.23 2.81 15.28
CA TYR A 141 2.23 2.75 16.33
C TYR A 141 2.83 4.09 16.69
N MET A 142 2.75 5.08 15.79
CA MET A 142 3.28 6.40 16.07
C MET A 142 2.45 7.18 17.09
N PHE A 143 1.13 7.21 16.98
CA PHE A 143 0.27 8.07 17.79
C PHE A 143 -0.92 7.28 18.36
N ASN A 144 -1.36 7.61 19.58
CA ASN A 144 -2.63 7.13 20.11
C ASN A 144 -3.80 7.99 19.57
N GLU A 145 -5.02 7.70 20.05
CA GLU A 145 -6.23 8.47 19.69
C GLU A 145 -6.14 9.95 20.10
N ASP A 146 -5.30 10.29 21.08
CA ASP A 146 -5.06 11.65 21.59
C ASP A 146 -3.84 12.33 20.94
N ASP A 147 -3.34 11.79 19.82
CA ASP A 147 -2.15 12.27 19.09
C ASP A 147 -0.83 12.26 19.90
N GLU A 148 -0.79 11.55 21.02
CA GLU A 148 0.41 11.38 21.83
C GLU A 148 1.29 10.25 21.27
N LEU A 149 2.60 10.44 21.33
CA LEU A 149 3.59 9.51 20.79
C LEU A 149 3.64 8.21 21.64
N ILE A 150 3.19 7.09 21.08
CA ILE A 150 3.10 5.79 21.79
C ILE A 150 4.09 4.72 21.32
N LEU A 151 5.08 5.07 20.47
CA LEU A 151 6.08 4.12 19.96
C LEU A 151 6.88 3.46 21.10
N ASP A 152 6.70 2.14 21.23
CA ASP A 152 7.36 1.26 22.21
C ASP A 152 8.10 0.07 21.56
N ASP A 153 8.82 -0.72 22.36
CA ASP A 153 9.55 -1.89 21.87
C ASP A 153 8.61 -3.06 21.49
N GLN A 154 7.36 -3.08 21.96
CA GLN A 154 6.36 -4.10 21.59
C GLN A 154 5.90 -3.95 20.14
N THR A 155 5.86 -2.72 19.64
CA THR A 155 5.63 -2.38 18.24
C THR A 155 6.59 -3.10 17.29
N GLU A 156 7.87 -3.13 17.65
CA GLU A 156 8.92 -3.79 16.88
C GLU A 156 8.67 -5.29 16.78
N GLU A 157 8.37 -5.94 17.90
CA GLU A 157 8.09 -7.38 17.93
C GLU A 157 6.85 -7.74 17.09
N ASN A 158 5.82 -6.89 17.13
CA ASN A 158 4.61 -7.09 16.34
C ASN A 158 4.86 -7.00 14.82
N LEU A 159 5.70 -6.05 14.38
CA LEU A 159 6.06 -5.89 12.98
C LEU A 159 6.94 -7.03 12.48
N LEU A 160 7.97 -7.40 13.26
CA LEU A 160 8.86 -8.51 12.92
C LEU A 160 8.13 -9.87 12.94
N GLY A 161 7.13 -10.02 13.81
CA GLY A 161 6.27 -11.20 13.89
C GLY A 161 5.08 -11.17 12.92
N ASN A 162 4.94 -10.15 12.08
CA ASN A 162 3.78 -10.02 11.20
C ASN A 162 3.76 -11.11 10.13
N ARG A 163 2.76 -12.01 10.22
CA ARG A 163 2.66 -13.17 9.32
C ARG A 163 2.48 -12.78 7.86
N GLU A 164 1.75 -11.72 7.55
CA GLU A 164 1.55 -11.28 6.17
C GLU A 164 2.86 -10.77 5.58
N LEU A 165 3.57 -9.92 6.33
CA LEU A 165 4.87 -9.41 5.92
C LEU A 165 5.88 -10.55 5.72
N LEU A 166 5.95 -11.50 6.65
CA LEU A 166 6.86 -12.65 6.55
C LEU A 166 6.50 -13.62 5.41
N THR A 167 5.21 -13.79 5.10
CA THR A 167 4.75 -14.77 4.10
C THR A 167 4.73 -14.17 2.69
N TYR A 168 4.29 -12.91 2.56
CA TYR A 168 4.00 -12.28 1.27
C TYR A 168 4.90 -11.08 0.96
N GLY A 169 5.69 -10.60 1.93
CA GLY A 169 6.56 -9.44 1.77
C GLY A 169 5.84 -8.10 1.78
N TYR A 170 4.53 -8.06 2.06
CA TYR A 170 3.74 -6.83 2.24
C TYR A 170 2.47 -7.11 3.04
N ILE A 171 1.83 -6.04 3.53
CA ILE A 171 0.62 -6.10 4.37
C ILE A 171 -0.50 -5.40 3.61
N ILE A 172 -1.67 -6.05 3.51
CA ILE A 172 -2.90 -5.41 3.02
C ILE A 172 -3.66 -4.91 4.25
N LYS A 173 -3.95 -3.62 4.33
CA LYS A 173 -4.74 -3.06 5.46
C LYS A 173 -6.23 -3.32 5.29
N ASP A 174 -6.99 -3.21 6.38
CA ASP A 174 -8.43 -3.50 6.37
C ASP A 174 -9.22 -2.47 5.54
N ASP A 175 -8.86 -1.19 5.62
CA ASP A 175 -9.42 -0.14 4.77
C ASP A 175 -9.08 -0.37 3.29
N GLU A 176 -7.83 -0.74 2.99
CA GLU A 176 -7.41 -1.12 1.64
C GLU A 176 -8.19 -2.35 1.13
N LEU A 177 -8.39 -3.35 1.98
CA LEU A 177 -9.13 -4.57 1.68
C LEU A 177 -10.60 -4.25 1.37
N ASP A 178 -11.23 -3.38 2.16
CA ASP A 178 -12.61 -2.93 1.97
C ASP A 178 -12.80 -2.24 0.62
N ILE A 179 -11.90 -1.33 0.26
CA ILE A 179 -11.91 -0.63 -1.03
C ILE A 179 -11.78 -1.61 -2.18
N ARG A 180 -10.81 -2.52 -2.09
CA ARG A 180 -10.57 -3.52 -3.14
C ARG A 180 -11.80 -4.43 -3.28
N PHE A 181 -12.49 -4.72 -2.19
CA PHE A 181 -13.72 -5.49 -2.20
C PHE A 181 -14.87 -4.72 -2.84
N GLU A 182 -15.06 -3.43 -2.53
CA GLU A 182 -16.10 -2.60 -3.19
C GLU A 182 -15.87 -2.53 -4.72
N LYS A 183 -14.62 -2.41 -5.16
CA LYS A 183 -14.28 -2.47 -6.60
C LYS A 183 -14.59 -3.84 -7.21
N PHE A 184 -14.33 -4.91 -6.48
CA PHE A 184 -14.68 -6.26 -6.90
C PHE A 184 -16.21 -6.45 -7.01
N GLU A 185 -16.99 -5.91 -6.07
CA GLU A 185 -18.45 -5.92 -6.11
C GLU A 185 -18.98 -5.16 -7.34
N GLN A 186 -18.46 -3.96 -7.60
CA GLN A 186 -18.83 -3.17 -8.78
C GLN A 186 -18.54 -3.91 -10.09
N TRP A 187 -17.33 -4.47 -10.20
CA TRP A 187 -16.94 -5.29 -11.35
C TRP A 187 -17.84 -6.52 -11.54
N SER A 188 -18.22 -7.19 -10.44
CA SER A 188 -19.13 -8.35 -10.45
C SER A 188 -20.54 -7.98 -10.90
N ASP A 189 -21.07 -6.84 -10.44
CA ASP A 189 -22.36 -6.32 -10.86
C ASP A 189 -22.36 -5.97 -12.37
N GLU A 190 -21.27 -5.39 -12.89
CA GLU A 190 -21.13 -4.98 -14.29
C GLU A 190 -20.95 -6.15 -15.27
N ILE A 191 -20.13 -7.15 -14.94
CA ILE A 191 -19.77 -8.24 -15.87
C ILE A 191 -20.69 -9.45 -15.72
N GLU A 192 -21.01 -9.85 -14.49
CA GLU A 192 -21.74 -11.09 -14.24
C GLU A 192 -23.23 -10.86 -13.96
N SER A 193 -23.69 -9.60 -13.87
CA SER A 193 -25.06 -9.26 -13.39
C SER A 193 -25.37 -9.91 -12.04
N VAL A 194 -24.33 -10.04 -11.22
CA VAL A 194 -24.32 -10.77 -9.96
C VAL A 194 -24.09 -9.79 -8.82
N THR A 195 -25.10 -9.64 -7.97
CA THR A 195 -25.01 -8.83 -6.77
C THR A 195 -24.60 -9.68 -5.56
N ILE A 196 -23.56 -9.25 -4.86
CA ILE A 196 -23.07 -9.91 -3.65
C ILE A 196 -23.97 -9.50 -2.46
N LYS A 197 -24.59 -10.48 -1.80
CA LYS A 197 -25.54 -10.25 -0.71
C LYS A 197 -24.94 -10.23 0.68
N ASN A 198 -23.84 -10.96 0.89
CA ASN A 198 -23.29 -11.18 2.22
C ASN A 198 -21.77 -11.07 2.21
N LYS A 199 -21.26 -10.19 3.06
CA LYS A 199 -19.84 -9.93 3.31
C LYS A 199 -19.55 -10.30 4.76
N GLY A 200 -19.23 -11.57 4.99
CA GLY A 200 -18.80 -12.05 6.31
C GLY A 200 -17.31 -11.83 6.54
N TYR A 201 -16.87 -11.83 7.81
CA TYR A 201 -15.45 -11.79 8.17
C TYR A 201 -14.64 -12.90 7.46
N GLY A 202 -15.20 -14.11 7.37
CA GLY A 202 -14.57 -15.22 6.65
C GLY A 202 -14.38 -14.95 5.14
N THR A 203 -15.35 -14.29 4.50
CA THR A 203 -15.28 -13.88 3.09
C THR A 203 -14.14 -12.89 2.88
N MET A 204 -14.03 -11.89 3.75
CA MET A 204 -12.97 -10.88 3.69
C MET A 204 -11.58 -11.46 3.91
N ARG A 205 -11.46 -12.41 4.85
CA ARG A 205 -10.22 -13.16 5.06
C ARG A 205 -9.81 -13.92 3.80
N HIS A 206 -10.73 -14.66 3.16
CA HIS A 206 -10.42 -15.38 1.93
C HIS A 206 -10.13 -14.43 0.75
N PHE A 207 -10.80 -13.29 0.69
CA PHE A 207 -10.50 -12.26 -0.30
C PHE A 207 -9.08 -11.73 -0.13
N LYS A 208 -8.67 -11.41 1.11
CA LYS A 208 -7.31 -10.98 1.44
C LYS A 208 -6.27 -12.02 1.02
N GLU A 209 -6.52 -13.28 1.34
CA GLU A 209 -5.67 -14.41 0.92
C GLU A 209 -5.53 -14.48 -0.62
N ILE A 210 -6.58 -14.19 -1.38
CA ILE A 210 -6.54 -14.17 -2.85
C ILE A 210 -5.78 -12.95 -3.37
N LEU A 211 -5.98 -11.78 -2.78
CA LEU A 211 -5.23 -10.57 -3.16
C LEU A 211 -3.72 -10.76 -3.02
N HIS A 212 -3.28 -11.56 -2.05
CA HIS A 212 -1.86 -11.93 -1.89
C HIS A 212 -1.31 -12.86 -2.97
N LEU A 213 -2.16 -13.56 -3.72
CA LEU A 213 -1.71 -14.41 -4.82
C LEU A 213 -1.26 -13.60 -6.02
N GLY A 214 -1.84 -12.41 -6.24
CA GLY A 214 -1.56 -11.57 -7.40
C GLY A 214 -1.67 -12.36 -8.71
N GLU A 215 -0.58 -12.38 -9.48
CA GLU A 215 -0.51 -13.09 -10.77
C GLU A 215 -0.54 -14.63 -10.62
N ASN A 216 -0.17 -15.16 -9.46
CA ASN A 216 -0.14 -16.60 -9.20
C ASN A 216 -1.53 -17.20 -8.93
N ILE A 217 -2.59 -16.38 -9.00
CA ILE A 217 -3.98 -16.83 -8.80
C ILE A 217 -4.40 -17.94 -9.77
N ALA A 218 -3.84 -17.95 -10.98
CA ALA A 218 -4.16 -18.92 -12.02
C ALA A 218 -3.44 -20.27 -11.84
N GLU A 219 -2.45 -20.36 -10.94
CA GLU A 219 -1.70 -21.58 -10.70
C GLU A 219 -2.58 -22.68 -10.09
N GLU A 220 -2.40 -23.92 -10.55
CA GLU A 220 -3.20 -25.08 -10.11
C GLU A 220 -3.24 -25.23 -8.58
N GLY A 221 -2.09 -25.03 -7.92
CA GLY A 221 -1.96 -25.13 -6.46
C GLY A 221 -2.78 -24.10 -5.68
N ASN A 222 -3.20 -23.00 -6.32
CA ASN A 222 -3.97 -21.93 -5.69
C ASN A 222 -5.48 -22.01 -5.97
N ARG A 223 -5.93 -22.92 -6.85
CA ARG A 223 -7.36 -23.07 -7.19
C ARG A 223 -8.26 -23.33 -5.98
N GLU A 224 -7.76 -24.06 -4.98
CA GLU A 224 -8.55 -24.34 -3.78
C GLU A 224 -8.79 -23.08 -2.93
N LYS A 225 -7.84 -22.14 -2.90
CA LYS A 225 -8.03 -20.84 -2.23
C LYS A 225 -9.11 -20.02 -2.93
N VAL A 226 -9.09 -20.00 -4.27
CA VAL A 226 -10.12 -19.34 -5.09
C VAL A 226 -11.50 -19.95 -4.87
N LYS A 227 -11.60 -21.29 -4.88
CA LYS A 227 -12.87 -21.99 -4.62
C LYS A 227 -13.43 -21.69 -3.23
N LYS A 228 -12.58 -21.60 -2.20
CA LYS A 228 -13.01 -21.24 -0.83
C LYS A 228 -13.64 -19.86 -0.78
N PHE A 229 -13.01 -18.88 -1.43
CA PHE A 229 -13.58 -17.53 -1.53
C PHE A 229 -14.91 -17.52 -2.29
N GLN A 230 -14.98 -18.13 -3.47
CA GLN A 230 -16.22 -18.20 -4.26
C GLN A 230 -17.37 -18.82 -3.46
N LYS A 231 -17.11 -19.91 -2.72
CA LYS A 231 -18.11 -20.55 -1.85
C LYS A 231 -18.52 -19.70 -0.64
N SER A 232 -17.68 -18.76 -0.23
CA SER A 232 -17.96 -17.86 0.90
C SER A 232 -18.85 -16.67 0.51
N ILE A 233 -19.12 -16.48 -0.79
CA ILE A 233 -19.96 -15.41 -1.31
C ILE A 233 -21.35 -15.96 -1.61
N THR A 234 -22.38 -15.18 -1.28
CA THR A 234 -23.76 -15.43 -1.74
C THR A 234 -24.11 -14.47 -2.87
N TYR A 235 -24.43 -15.04 -4.02
CA TYR A 235 -24.81 -14.33 -5.22
C TYR A 235 -26.33 -14.16 -5.31
N ARG A 236 -26.79 -12.97 -5.71
CA ARG A 236 -28.14 -12.73 -6.19
C ARG A 236 -28.05 -12.52 -7.69
N TRP A 237 -28.50 -13.50 -8.46
CA TRP A 237 -28.78 -13.30 -9.88
C TRP A 237 -29.91 -12.29 -9.98
N LEU A 238 -29.71 -11.18 -10.68
CA LEU A 238 -30.80 -10.27 -11.02
C LEU A 238 -31.78 -11.05 -11.91
N GLU A 239 -32.93 -11.43 -11.36
CA GLU A 239 -34.09 -11.92 -12.12
C GLU A 239 -34.67 -10.77 -12.98
N MET A 240 -33.89 -10.32 -13.97
CA MET A 240 -34.35 -9.41 -15.02
C MET A 240 -34.12 -9.99 -16.41
N LEU A 241 -34.59 -11.21 -16.61
CA LEU A 241 -35.31 -11.52 -17.83
C LEU A 241 -36.62 -12.19 -17.40
N GLY A 242 -37.68 -11.38 -17.39
CA GLY A 242 -39.03 -11.92 -17.38
C GLY A 242 -39.17 -12.88 -18.56
N GLU A 243 -39.67 -14.07 -18.21
CA GLU A 243 -40.43 -14.98 -19.06
C GLU A 243 -39.73 -15.53 -20.32
N THR A 244 -39.52 -16.86 -20.30
CA THR A 244 -39.44 -17.75 -21.46
C THR A 244 -38.37 -17.44 -22.51
N GLU A 245 -37.15 -18.02 -22.40
CA GLU A 245 -36.47 -18.64 -23.56
C GLU A 245 -35.10 -19.32 -23.32
N ILE A 246 -34.47 -19.26 -22.14
CA ILE A 246 -33.08 -19.73 -22.01
C ILE A 246 -32.93 -21.25 -21.72
N PHE A 247 -34.01 -21.97 -21.37
CA PHE A 247 -33.94 -23.44 -21.23
C PHE A 247 -33.86 -24.21 -22.56
N SER A 248 -33.95 -23.54 -23.71
CA SER A 248 -33.92 -24.17 -25.04
C SER A 248 -32.51 -24.45 -25.59
N HIS A 249 -31.46 -23.88 -24.98
CA HIS A 249 -30.09 -23.98 -25.52
C HIS A 249 -29.12 -24.89 -24.74
N LEU A 250 -29.54 -25.46 -23.61
CA LEU A 250 -28.71 -26.41 -22.84
C LEU A 250 -29.25 -27.85 -22.84
N THR A 251 -30.33 -28.15 -23.55
CA THR A 251 -30.95 -29.50 -23.58
C THR A 251 -31.19 -30.09 -24.97
N LYS A 252 -30.74 -29.46 -26.06
CA LYS A 252 -30.74 -30.16 -27.36
C LYS A 252 -29.49 -31.05 -27.47
N PRO A 253 -29.64 -32.38 -27.56
CA PRO A 253 -28.54 -33.26 -27.90
C PRO A 253 -28.11 -33.02 -29.36
N LYS A 254 -26.83 -33.33 -29.63
CA LYS A 254 -26.11 -33.18 -30.90
C LYS A 254 -26.92 -33.44 -32.16
#